data_AF-A0A6V7RBT7-F1
#
_entry.id   AF-A0A6V7RBT7-F1
#
_cell.length_a   1.000
_cell.length_b   1.000
_cell.length_c   1.000
_cell.angle_alpha   90.00
_cell.angle_beta   90.00
_cell.angle_gamma   90.00
#
_symmetry.space_group_name_H-M   'P 1'
#
loop_
_entity.id
_entity.type
_entity.pdbx_description
1 polymer ?
#
loop_
_entity_poly.entity_id
_entity_poly.type
_entity_poly.pdbx_seq_one_letter_code
_entity_poly.pdbx_strand_id
1 'polypeptide(L)' 'MLRFFSAFIPVLIIILAIFVDGSAVLFLQILFACLGTLFSYVNFRYRKGKVWLVVFLINTLIFLYYVVAIIIFFV' A
#
# COMPACT_ATOMS: atom_id res chain seq x y z
N MET A 1 14.17 0.31 11.12
CA MET A 1 12.73 -0.01 11.23
C MET A 1 11.92 0.37 10.00
N LEU A 2 11.90 1.63 9.53
CA LEU A 2 11.13 2.08 8.35
C LEU A 2 11.30 1.25 7.06
N ARG A 3 12.46 0.63 6.88
CA ARG A 3 12.78 -0.26 5.74
C ARG A 3 11.86 -1.48 5.65
N PHE A 4 11.66 -2.16 6.77
CA PHE A 4 10.84 -3.36 6.83
C PHE A 4 9.37 -2.99 6.80
N PHE A 5 9.00 -1.88 7.44
CA PHE A 5 7.64 -1.39 7.47
C PHE A 5 7.10 -1.10 6.06
N SER A 6 7.86 -0.39 5.21
CA SER A 6 7.40 -0.09 3.84
C SER A 6 7.28 -1.31 2.93
N ALA A 7 8.06 -2.38 3.19
CA ALA A 7 8.01 -3.63 2.43
C ALA A 7 6.96 -4.61 2.97
N PHE A 8 6.60 -4.51 4.25
CA PHE A 8 5.67 -5.41 4.91
C PHE A 8 4.21 -4.98 4.75
N ILE A 9 3.95 -3.66 4.64
CA ILE A 9 2.62 -3.10 4.37
C ILE A 9 1.90 -3.75 3.16
N PRO A 10 2.51 -3.86 1.96
CA PRO A 10 1.82 -4.48 0.82
C PRO A 10 1.47 -5.95 1.06
N VAL A 11 2.33 -6.69 1.78
CA VAL A 11 2.05 -8.08 2.18
C VAL A 11 0.88 -8.15 3.14
N LEU A 12 0.84 -7.25 4.13
CA LEU A 12 -0.25 -7.16 5.10
C LEU A 12 -1.60 -6.84 4.43
N ILE A 13 -1.59 -5.93 3.45
CA ILE A 13 -2.77 -5.56 2.65
C ILE A 13 -3.29 -6.79 1.89
N ILE A 14 -2.42 -7.53 1.21
CA ILE A 14 -2.82 -8.75 0.47
C ILE A 14 -3.39 -9.80 1.43
N ILE A 15 -2.78 -10.00 2.60
CA ILE A 15 -3.30 -10.94 3.61
C ILE A 15 -4.69 -10.50 4.08
N LEU A 16 -4.88 -9.21 4.42
CA LEU A 16 -6.20 -8.70 4.81
C LEU A 16 -7.25 -8.91 3.72
N ALA A 17 -6.88 -8.70 2.45
CA ALA A 17 -7.77 -8.90 1.32
C ALA A 17 -8.19 -10.36 1.12
N ILE A 18 -7.34 -11.33 1.48
CA ILE A 18 -7.62 -12.76 1.34
C ILE A 18 -8.50 -13.28 2.49
N PHE A 19 -8.27 -12.80 3.71
CA PHE A 19 -8.88 -13.37 4.91
C PHE A 19 -10.17 -12.68 5.36
N VAL A 20 -10.48 -11.48 4.85
CA VAL A 20 -11.62 -10.70 5.32
C VAL A 20 -12.45 -10.18 4.15
N ASP A 21 -13.78 -10.32 4.28
CA ASP A 21 -14.76 -9.89 3.28
C ASP A 21 -14.53 -8.44 2.84
N GLY A 22 -14.53 -8.25 1.52
CA GLY A 22 -13.91 -7.08 0.87
C GLY A 22 -14.52 -5.73 1.25
N SER A 23 -15.80 -5.68 1.61
CA SER A 23 -16.53 -4.46 1.94
C SER A 23 -16.16 -3.86 3.30
N ALA A 24 -15.96 -4.69 4.32
CA ALA A 24 -15.68 -4.23 5.68
C ALA A 24 -14.25 -3.67 5.84
N VAL A 25 -13.33 -4.10 4.96
CA VAL A 25 -11.90 -3.82 5.12
C VAL A 25 -11.38 -2.83 4.10
N LEU A 26 -12.16 -2.49 3.06
CA LEU A 26 -11.78 -1.53 2.02
C LEU A 26 -11.19 -0.22 2.58
N PHE A 27 -11.80 0.33 3.64
CA PHE A 27 -11.31 1.55 4.28
C PHE A 27 -9.94 1.35 4.95
N LEU A 28 -9.76 0.20 5.61
CA LEU A 28 -8.51 -0.17 6.27
C LEU A 28 -7.40 -0.47 5.24
N GLN A 29 -7.75 -1.09 4.12
CA GLN A 29 -6.82 -1.36 3.02
C GLN A 29 -6.33 -0.06 2.37
N ILE A 30 -7.20 0.94 2.20
CA ILE A 30 -6.79 2.26 1.70
C ILE A 30 -5.89 2.99 2.69
N LEU A 31 -6.20 2.91 3.98
CA LEU A 31 -5.38 3.52 5.02
C LEU A 31 -3.97 2.92 5.00
N PHE A 32 -3.87 1.59 4.93
CA PHE A 32 -2.59 0.90 4.81
C PHE A 32 -1.88 1.21 3.50
N ALA A 33 -2.57 1.27 2.37
CA ALA A 33 -1.97 1.62 1.09
C ALA A 33 -1.42 3.07 1.09
N CYS A 34 -2.11 3.99 1.75
CA CYS A 34 -1.68 5.38 1.92
C CYS A 34 -0.45 5.48 2.83
N LEU A 35 -0.43 4.76 3.95
CA LEU A 35 0.75 4.65 4.82
C LEU A 35 1.94 4.02 4.06
N GLY A 36 1.69 2.96 3.28
CA GLY A 36 2.71 2.26 2.49
C GLY A 36 3.36 3.15 1.43
N THR A 37 2.56 3.96 0.73
CA THR A 37 3.06 4.95 -0.24
C THR A 37 3.84 6.07 0.44
N LEU A 38 3.33 6.65 1.54
CA LEU A 38 4.03 7.69 2.31
C LEU A 38 5.38 7.19 2.85
N PHE A 39 5.42 6.02 3.48
CA PHE A 39 6.66 5.47 4.02
C PHE A 39 7.65 5.07 2.91
N SER A 40 7.17 4.56 1.79
CA SER A 40 8.03 4.29 0.63
C SER A 40 8.57 5.57 0.00
N TYR A 41 7.77 6.64 -0.09
CA TYR A 41 8.21 7.94 -0.60
C TYR A 41 9.31 8.52 0.29
N VAL A 42 9.11 8.50 1.61
CA VAL A 42 10.13 8.91 2.59
C VAL A 42 11.40 8.07 2.40
N ASN A 43 11.30 6.73 2.39
CA ASN A 43 12.46 5.86 2.20
C ASN A 43 13.19 6.12 0.87
N PHE A 44 12.45 6.34 -0.22
CA PHE A 44 13.02 6.65 -1.53
C PHE A 44 13.77 7.99 -1.52
N ARG A 45 13.17 9.04 -0.93
CA ARG A 45 13.78 10.37 -0.82
C ARG A 45 15.10 10.32 -0.02
N TYR A 46 15.14 9.56 1.07
CA TYR A 46 16.33 9.47 1.94
C TYR A 46 17.42 8.53 1.42
N ARG A 47 17.09 7.45 0.69
CA ARG A 47 18.08 6.43 0.31
C ARG A 47 18.41 6.37 -1.17
N LYS A 48 17.60 6.97 -2.06
CA LYS A 48 17.77 7.02 -3.53
C LYS A 48 18.23 5.72 -4.21
N GLY A 49 17.96 4.56 -3.60
CA GLY A 49 18.39 3.25 -4.10
C GLY A 49 17.36 2.64 -5.03
N LYS A 50 17.82 1.94 -6.08
CA LYS A 50 16.96 1.27 -7.08
C LYS A 50 15.91 0.35 -6.45
N VAL A 51 16.27 -0.38 -5.38
CA VAL A 51 15.35 -1.24 -4.61
C VAL A 51 14.19 -0.44 -3.99
N TRP A 52 14.47 0.74 -3.43
CA TRP A 52 13.44 1.58 -2.79
C TRP A 52 12.52 2.23 -3.82
N LEU A 53 13.00 2.47 -5.04
CA LEU A 53 12.19 2.91 -6.16
C LEU A 53 11.16 1.83 -6.54
N VAL A 54 11.59 0.57 -6.64
CA VAL A 54 10.68 -0.57 -6.92
C VAL A 54 9.63 -0.72 -5.84
N VAL A 55 10.01 -0.65 -4.56
CA VAL A 55 9.06 -0.74 -3.43
C VAL A 55 8.08 0.44 -3.44
N PHE A 56 8.52 1.64 -3.83
CA PHE A 56 7.64 2.80 -4.00
C PHE A 56 6.64 2.60 -5.14
N LEU A 57 7.08 2.11 -6.30
CA LEU A 57 6.18 1.81 -7.43
C LEU A 57 5.12 0.76 -7.06
N ILE A 58 5.52 -0.32 -6.37
CA ILE A 58 4.59 -1.37 -5.93
C ILE A 58 3.52 -0.80 -4.97
N ASN A 59 3.94 -0.05 -3.95
CA ASN A 59 2.97 0.56 -3.02
C ASN A 59 2.05 1.56 -3.72
N THR A 60 2.55 2.28 -4.73
CA THR A 60 1.75 3.24 -5.50
C THR A 60 0.72 2.54 -6.38
N LEU A 61 1.08 1.43 -7.02
CA LEU A 61 0.14 0.60 -7.78
C LEU A 61 -0.96 0.01 -6.89
N ILE A 62 -0.58 -0.49 -5.71
CA ILE A 62 -1.54 -1.01 -4.71
C ILE A 62 -2.49 0.10 -4.26
N PHE A 63 -1.98 1.29 -3.99
CA PHE A 63 -2.81 2.44 -3.64
C PHE A 63 -3.80 2.80 -4.75
N LEU A 64 -3.35 2.89 -5.99
CA LEU A 64 -4.22 3.12 -7.15
C LEU A 64 -5.30 2.05 -7.29
N TYR A 65 -4.96 0.77 -7.11
CA TYR A 65 -5.91 -0.33 -7.16
C TYR A 65 -7.04 -0.14 -6.14
N TYR A 66 -6.71 0.14 -4.87
CA TYR A 66 -7.74 0.32 -3.85
C TYR A 66 -8.55 1.61 -4.02
N VAL A 67 -7.95 2.68 -4.54
CA VAL A 67 -8.69 3.90 -4.89
C VAL A 67 -9.75 3.60 -5.95
N VAL A 68 -9.39 2.87 -7.00
CA VAL A 68 -10.35 2.45 -8.04
C VAL A 68 -11.41 1.51 -7.46
N ALA A 69 -11.00 0.55 -6.62
CA ALA A 69 -11.94 -0.37 -5.98
C ALA A 69 -12.97 0.35 -5.11
N ILE A 70 -12.57 1.40 -4.38
CA ILE A 70 -13.50 2.25 -3.63
C ILE A 70 -14.45 2.98 -4.57
N ILE A 71 -13.94 3.61 -5.65
CA ILE A 71 -14.79 4.33 -6.59
C ILE A 71 -15.85 3.40 -7.18
N ILE A 72 -15.47 2.19 -7.57
CA ILE A 72 -16.41 1.17 -8.09
C ILE A 72 -17.38 0.70 -7.01
N PHE A 73 -16.96 0.60 -5.74
CA PHE A 73 -17.85 0.17 -4.66
C PHE A 73 -18.94 1.21 -4.33
N PHE A 74 -18.66 2.51 -4.52
CA PHE A 74 -19.62 3.59 -4.24
C PHE A 74 -20.46 4.02 -5.47
N VAL A 75 -20.13 3.55 -6.67
CA VAL A 75 -20.88 3.78 -7.93
C VAL A 75 -21.84 2.63 -8.19
#